data_AF-J4WFQ0-F1
#
_entry.id   AF-J4WFQ0-F1
#
_cell.length_a   1.000
_cell.length_b   1.000
_cell.length_c   1.000
_cell.angle_alpha   90.00
_cell.angle_beta   90.00
_cell.angle_gamma   90.00
#
_symmetry.space_group_name_H-M   'P 1'
#
loop_
_entity.id
_entity.type
_entity.pdbx_description
1 polymer ?
#
loop_
_entity_poly.entity_id
_entity_poly.type
_entity_poly.pdbx_seq_one_letter_code
_entity_poly.pdbx_strand_id
1 'polypeptide(L)'
;MYIKWLKDGALDFDADYQRDYVWGHEEQQAFLQGLISGFPLGYVALARAPDWASRDGAYIEVVDGKQRLTTLRLFINNKISLALAGGPVFWQDLTRGEQLAFGAPTLTAVVLDDATPQDRLDYFIAVNFTGMPQSEEHKHRVLALKGNIQ
;
A
#
# COMPACT_ATOMS: atom_id res chain seq x y z
N MET A 1 -9.47 5.62 6.65
CA MET A 1 -8.26 5.69 7.52
C MET A 1 -6.99 5.96 6.71
N TYR A 2 -6.64 5.12 5.73
CA TYR A 2 -5.43 5.27 4.89
C TYR A 2 -5.39 6.52 4.01
N ILE A 3 -6.52 7.04 3.50
CA ILE A 3 -6.52 8.32 2.75
C ILE A 3 -5.97 9.47 3.61
N LYS A 4 -6.28 9.48 4.92
CA LYS A 4 -5.73 10.49 5.83
C LYS A 4 -4.22 10.33 5.96
N TRP A 5 -3.72 9.12 6.22
CA TRP A 5 -2.27 8.87 6.29
C TRP A 5 -1.52 9.21 5.00
N LEU A 6 -2.13 8.94 3.84
CA LEU A 6 -1.57 9.32 2.55
C LEU A 6 -1.50 10.84 2.35
N LYS A 7 -2.54 11.57 2.76
CA LYS A 7 -2.58 13.04 2.68
C LYS A 7 -1.61 13.69 3.67
N ASP A 8 -1.50 13.12 4.86
CA ASP A 8 -0.64 13.63 5.93
C ASP A 8 0.85 13.25 5.71
N GLY A 9 1.16 12.42 4.70
CA GLY A 9 2.52 11.95 4.45
C GLY A 9 3.05 11.00 5.54
N ALA A 10 2.16 10.32 6.27
CA ALA A 10 2.51 9.49 7.42
C ALA A 10 3.06 8.11 7.03
N LEU A 11 2.89 7.68 5.77
CA LEU A 11 3.28 6.36 5.28
C LEU A 11 4.69 6.37 4.67
N ASP A 12 5.51 5.41 5.10
CA ASP A 12 6.83 5.11 4.55
C ASP A 12 6.72 3.94 3.55
N PHE A 13 7.16 4.19 2.31
CA PHE A 13 7.07 3.26 1.19
C PHE A 13 8.43 2.62 0.82
N ASP A 14 9.49 2.99 1.54
CA ASP A 14 10.88 2.76 1.15
C ASP A 14 11.55 1.66 1.98
N ALA A 15 10.77 0.74 2.56
CA ALA A 15 11.29 -0.44 3.22
C ALA A 15 12.16 -1.28 2.26
N ASP A 16 13.38 -1.62 2.66
CA ASP A 16 14.42 -2.20 1.80
C ASP A 16 14.00 -3.51 1.10
N TYR A 17 13.15 -4.30 1.74
CA TYR A 17 12.68 -5.58 1.22
C TYR A 17 11.55 -5.43 0.18
N GLN A 18 10.95 -4.25 0.05
CA GLN A 18 9.95 -3.96 -0.98
C GLN A 18 10.62 -3.89 -2.36
N ARG A 19 9.87 -4.26 -3.40
CA ARG A 19 10.24 -3.96 -4.80
C ARG A 19 9.79 -2.56 -5.20
N ASP A 20 10.26 -2.12 -6.35
CA ASP A 20 9.79 -0.88 -6.97
C ASP A 20 8.32 -0.96 -7.35
N TYR A 21 7.73 0.22 -7.57
CA TYR A 21 6.38 0.31 -8.12
C TYR A 21 6.39 -0.13 -9.58
N VAL A 22 5.59 -1.15 -9.93
CA VAL A 22 5.56 -1.71 -11.29
C VAL A 22 4.17 -1.78 -11.91
N TRP A 23 3.12 -1.44 -11.18
CA TRP A 23 1.77 -1.45 -11.73
C TRP A 23 1.64 -0.42 -12.84
N GLY A 24 1.27 -0.91 -14.04
CA GLY A 24 0.97 -0.09 -15.19
C GLY A 24 -0.49 0.36 -15.19
N HIS A 25 -0.93 0.90 -16.32
CA HIS A 25 -2.28 1.44 -16.45
C HIS A 25 -3.37 0.39 -16.16
N GLU A 26 -3.22 -0.84 -16.66
CA GLU A 26 -4.22 -1.90 -16.50
C GLU A 26 -4.41 -2.31 -15.04
N GLU A 27 -3.32 -2.57 -14.30
CA GLU A 27 -3.41 -2.94 -12.88
C GLU A 27 -3.94 -1.79 -12.03
N GLN A 28 -3.55 -0.56 -12.35
CA GLN A 28 -4.09 0.64 -11.70
C GLN A 28 -5.60 0.75 -11.88
N GLN A 29 -6.11 0.58 -13.11
CA GLN A 29 -7.54 0.65 -13.38
C GLN A 29 -8.30 -0.48 -12.71
N ALA A 30 -7.80 -1.72 -12.79
CA ALA A 30 -8.43 -2.87 -12.15
C ALA A 30 -8.58 -2.66 -10.63
N PHE A 31 -7.55 -2.12 -9.98
CA PHE A 31 -7.60 -1.79 -8.56
C PHE A 31 -8.59 -0.67 -8.24
N LEU A 32 -8.56 0.45 -8.97
CA LEU A 32 -9.46 1.58 -8.73
C LEU A 32 -10.93 1.21 -8.99
N GLN A 33 -11.21 0.42 -10.03
CA GLN A 33 -12.55 -0.12 -10.30
C GLN A 33 -13.03 -1.07 -9.21
N GLY A 34 -12.13 -1.91 -8.69
CA GLY A 34 -12.42 -2.76 -7.54
C GLY A 34 -12.81 -1.94 -6.31
N LEU A 35 -12.13 -0.81 -6.06
CA LEU A 35 -12.37 0.03 -4.89
C LEU A 35 -13.78 0.63 -4.92
N ILE A 36 -14.21 1.16 -6.07
CA ILE A 36 -15.54 1.76 -6.21
C ILE A 36 -16.67 0.73 -6.24
N SER A 37 -16.36 -0.52 -6.59
CA SER A 37 -17.33 -1.62 -6.61
C SER A 37 -17.67 -2.11 -5.20
N GLY A 38 -16.90 -1.73 -4.18
CA GLY A 38 -17.09 -2.17 -2.80
C GLY A 38 -16.63 -3.61 -2.53
N PHE A 39 -15.94 -4.24 -3.47
CA PHE A 39 -15.45 -5.60 -3.31
C PHE A 39 -14.28 -5.65 -2.32
N PRO A 40 -14.13 -6.75 -1.57
CA PRO A 40 -12.95 -6.95 -0.73
C PRO A 40 -11.70 -7.12 -1.61
N LEU A 41 -10.80 -6.14 -1.60
CA LEU A 41 -9.57 -6.15 -2.42
C LEU A 41 -8.35 -6.74 -1.70
N GLY A 42 -8.61 -7.51 -0.64
CA GLY A 42 -7.61 -8.01 0.28
C GLY A 42 -7.25 -6.96 1.34
N TYR A 43 -5.98 -6.97 1.74
CA TYR A 43 -5.48 -6.14 2.82
C TYR A 43 -4.17 -5.43 2.44
N VAL A 44 -3.79 -4.48 3.30
CA VAL A 44 -2.47 -3.88 3.39
C VAL A 44 -1.94 -4.14 4.80
N ALA A 45 -0.64 -4.35 4.94
CA ALA A 45 0.00 -4.52 6.24
C ALA A 45 0.84 -3.29 6.56
N LEU A 46 0.64 -2.75 7.75
CA LEU A 46 1.26 -1.51 8.21
C LEU A 46 1.89 -1.74 9.57
N ALA A 47 3.11 -1.25 9.79
CA ALA A 47 3.77 -1.30 11.09
C ALA A 47 4.09 0.12 11.55
N ARG A 48 3.75 0.45 12.80
CA ARG A 48 4.19 1.73 13.38
C ARG A 48 5.66 1.61 13.78
N ALA A 49 6.42 2.67 13.55
CA ALA A 49 7.74 2.76 14.14
C ALA A 49 7.61 2.80 15.68
N PRO A 50 8.48 2.14 16.47
CA PRO A 50 8.39 2.17 17.93
C PRO A 50 8.46 3.60 18.51
N ASP A 51 9.17 4.49 17.82
CA ASP A 51 9.37 5.91 18.11
C ASP A 51 8.37 6.83 17.38
N TRP A 52 7.25 6.30 16.88
CA TRP A 52 6.30 7.05 16.03
C TRP A 52 5.79 8.35 16.65
N ALA A 53 5.67 8.40 17.99
CA ALA A 53 5.18 9.58 18.71
C ALA A 53 6.19 10.75 18.70
N SER A 54 7.45 10.49 18.40
CA SER A 54 8.55 11.46 18.39
C SER A 54 9.18 11.68 17.01
N ARG A 55 8.68 11.01 15.97
CA ARG A 55 9.19 11.18 14.60
C ARG A 55 8.56 12.38 13.91
N ASP A 56 9.40 13.21 13.32
CA ASP A 56 9.00 14.19 12.31
C ASP A 56 8.96 13.50 10.93
N GLY A 57 7.76 13.35 10.35
CA GLY A 57 7.57 12.77 9.01
C GLY A 57 6.86 11.42 9.02
N ALA A 58 7.21 10.54 8.07
CA ALA A 58 6.57 9.24 7.93
C ALA A 58 6.94 8.31 9.11
N TYR A 59 5.92 7.75 9.74
CA TYR A 59 6.05 6.94 10.96
C TYR A 59 5.32 5.59 10.88
N ILE A 60 4.67 5.31 9.75
CA ILE A 60 3.95 4.06 9.48
C ILE A 60 4.62 3.40 8.27
N GLU A 61 5.37 2.34 8.51
CA GLU A 61 5.99 1.53 7.47
C GLU A 61 4.93 0.71 6.73
N VAL A 62 4.97 0.76 5.39
CA VAL A 62 4.15 -0.10 4.53
C VAL A 62 4.85 -1.46 4.37
N VAL A 63 4.47 -2.41 5.22
CA VAL A 63 5.02 -3.77 5.21
C VAL A 63 4.49 -4.57 4.02
N ASP A 64 3.20 -4.47 3.70
CA ASP A 64 2.61 -5.08 2.50
C ASP A 64 1.60 -4.14 1.83
N GLY A 65 1.45 -4.28 0.50
CA GLY A 65 0.48 -3.52 -0.28
C GLY A 65 1.02 -2.22 -0.88
N LYS A 66 2.34 -2.07 -1.01
CA LYS A 66 3.00 -0.91 -1.64
C LYS A 66 2.36 -0.51 -2.97
N GLN A 67 2.05 -1.47 -3.85
CA GLN A 67 1.45 -1.19 -5.16
C GLN A 67 0.04 -0.60 -5.04
N ARG A 68 -0.79 -1.13 -4.13
CA ARG A 68 -2.16 -0.64 -3.86
C ARG A 68 -2.13 0.79 -3.30
N LEU A 69 -1.32 1.01 -2.26
CA LEU A 69 -1.23 2.31 -1.60
C LEU A 69 -0.58 3.37 -2.47
N THR A 70 0.41 2.99 -3.31
CA THR A 70 1.01 3.91 -4.29
C THR A 70 -0.01 4.31 -5.36
N THR A 71 -0.76 3.36 -5.91
CA THR A 71 -1.84 3.64 -6.87
C THR A 71 -2.89 4.57 -6.26
N LEU A 72 -3.30 4.29 -5.01
CA LEU A 72 -4.22 5.15 -4.29
C LEU A 72 -3.64 6.56 -4.11
N ARG A 73 -2.36 6.68 -3.74
CA ARG A 73 -1.64 7.96 -3.63
C ARG A 73 -1.64 8.73 -4.94
N LEU A 74 -1.40 8.06 -6.07
CA LEU A 74 -1.40 8.69 -7.40
C LEU A 74 -2.80 9.23 -7.74
N PHE A 75 -3.84 8.45 -7.48
CA PHE A 75 -5.22 8.85 -7.76
C PHE A 75 -5.65 10.06 -6.92
N ILE A 76 -5.47 10.02 -5.59
CA ILE A 76 -5.90 11.13 -4.70
C ILE A 76 -5.15 12.44 -4.95
N ASN A 77 -3.99 12.38 -5.61
CA ASN A 77 -3.18 13.53 -5.99
C ASN A 77 -3.38 13.94 -7.47
N ASN A 78 -4.43 13.44 -8.11
CA ASN A 78 -4.79 13.72 -9.51
C ASN A 78 -3.67 13.38 -10.52
N LYS A 79 -2.82 12.41 -10.22
CA LYS A 79 -1.75 11.96 -11.13
C LYS A 79 -2.22 10.90 -12.13
N ILE A 80 -3.27 10.17 -11.76
CA ILE A 80 -3.96 9.21 -12.63
C ILE A 80 -5.47 9.43 -12.48
N SER A 81 -6.23 9.04 -13.51
CA SER A 81 -7.69 9.02 -13.50
C SER A 81 -8.24 7.61 -13.36
N LEU A 82 -9.48 7.51 -12.91
CA LEU A 82 -10.31 6.30 -13.00
C LEU A 82 -11.12 6.35 -14.30
N ALA A 83 -10.98 5.33 -15.15
CA ALA A 83 -11.73 5.20 -16.38
C ALA A 83 -13.14 4.66 -16.11
N LEU A 84 -14.16 5.47 -16.43
CA LEU A 84 -15.58 5.10 -16.36
C LEU A 84 -16.23 5.26 -17.75
N ALA A 85 -17.44 4.71 -17.91
CA ALA A 85 -18.20 4.81 -19.16
C ALA A 85 -18.48 6.26 -19.60
N GLY A 86 -18.61 7.18 -18.64
CA GLY A 86 -18.80 8.61 -18.89
C GLY A 86 -17.51 9.39 -19.18
N GLY A 87 -16.35 8.72 -19.18
CA GLY A 87 -15.04 9.33 -19.34
C GLY A 87 -14.13 9.17 -18.11
N PRO A 88 -12.89 9.67 -18.19
CA PRO A 88 -11.96 9.64 -17.08
C PRO A 88 -12.41 10.59 -15.96
N VAL A 89 -12.36 10.10 -14.72
CA VAL A 89 -12.67 10.87 -13.51
C VAL A 89 -11.41 10.98 -12.66
N PHE A 90 -11.03 12.20 -12.29
CA PHE A 90 -9.95 12.47 -11.36
C PHE A 90 -10.49 12.65 -9.93
N TRP A 91 -9.62 12.54 -8.93
CA TRP A 91 -10.01 12.73 -7.53
C TRP A 91 -10.66 14.09 -7.27
N GLN A 92 -10.18 15.15 -7.92
CA GLN A 92 -10.74 16.51 -7.83
C GLN A 92 -12.16 16.64 -8.38
N ASP A 93 -12.56 15.73 -9.28
CA ASP A 93 -13.89 15.74 -9.89
C ASP A 93 -14.94 15.09 -8.97
N LEU A 94 -14.49 14.31 -7.97
CA LEU A 94 -15.35 13.68 -6.97
C LEU A 94 -15.87 14.71 -5.97
N THR A 95 -17.17 14.67 -5.71
CA THR A 95 -17.79 15.39 -4.59
C THR A 95 -17.20 14.91 -3.25
N ARG A 96 -17.36 15.73 -2.20
CA ARG A 96 -16.93 15.33 -0.85
C ARG A 96 -17.57 14.01 -0.39
N GLY A 97 -18.83 13.77 -0.75
CA GLY A 97 -19.53 12.52 -0.43
C GLY A 97 -18.90 11.31 -1.12
N GLU A 98 -18.57 11.43 -2.40
CA GLU A 98 -17.90 10.38 -3.16
C GLU A 98 -16.47 10.13 -2.67
N GLN A 99 -15.71 11.18 -2.33
CA GLN A 99 -14.39 11.04 -1.71
C GLN A 99 -14.46 10.29 -0.37
N LEU A 100 -15.51 10.53 0.42
CA LEU A 100 -15.74 9.81 1.68
C LEU A 100 -16.12 8.35 1.44
N ALA A 101 -17.00 8.08 0.47
CA ALA A 101 -17.37 6.73 0.08
C ALA A 101 -16.17 5.94 -0.45
N PHE A 102 -15.30 6.58 -1.25
CA PHE A 102 -14.05 6.00 -1.75
C PHE A 102 -13.07 5.68 -0.61
N GLY A 103 -13.08 6.49 0.46
CA GLY A 103 -12.27 6.28 1.65
C GLY A 103 -12.88 5.37 2.71
N ALA A 104 -14.11 4.89 2.50
CA ALA A 104 -14.75 3.91 3.35
C ALA A 104 -14.04 2.55 3.22
N PRO A 105 -14.10 1.69 4.25
CA PRO A 105 -13.20 0.55 4.32
C PRO A 105 -13.56 -0.56 3.31
N THR A 106 -12.97 -0.51 2.12
CA THR A 106 -12.95 -1.60 1.13
C THR A 106 -11.59 -2.32 1.11
N LEU A 107 -10.56 -1.65 1.61
CA LEU A 107 -9.22 -2.21 1.82
C LEU A 107 -8.98 -2.40 3.32
N THR A 108 -8.77 -3.63 3.75
CA THR A 108 -8.51 -3.94 5.15
C THR A 108 -7.08 -3.53 5.51
N ALA A 109 -6.89 -2.83 6.63
CA ALA A 109 -5.56 -2.54 7.15
C ALA A 109 -5.25 -3.51 8.30
N VAL A 110 -4.23 -4.34 8.12
CA VAL A 110 -3.62 -5.13 9.18
C VAL A 110 -2.53 -4.28 9.81
N VAL A 111 -2.61 -4.07 11.12
CA VAL A 111 -1.59 -3.33 11.88
C VAL A 111 -0.72 -4.34 12.62
N LEU A 112 0.59 -4.27 12.38
CA LEU A 112 1.61 -5.06 13.06
C LEU A 112 2.17 -4.22 14.22
N ASP A 113 1.43 -4.21 15.34
CA ASP A 113 1.85 -3.53 16.55
C ASP A 113 3.06 -4.23 17.18
N ASP A 114 3.99 -3.42 17.72
CA ASP A 114 5.24 -3.87 18.38
C ASP A 114 6.13 -4.81 17.54
N ALA A 115 5.90 -4.91 16.23
CA ALA A 115 6.68 -5.74 15.33
C ALA A 115 8.10 -5.20 15.15
N THR A 116 9.10 -6.03 15.45
CA THR A 116 10.50 -5.73 15.19
C THR A 116 10.78 -5.70 13.67
N PRO A 117 11.91 -5.12 13.21
CA PRO A 117 12.29 -5.21 11.81
C PRO A 117 12.33 -6.64 11.27
N GLN A 118 12.74 -7.61 12.10
CA GLN A 118 12.75 -9.03 11.75
C GLN A 118 11.34 -9.59 11.58
N ASP A 119 10.40 -9.25 12.48
CA ASP A 119 9.00 -9.69 12.37
C ASP A 119 8.32 -9.17 11.10
N ARG A 120 8.60 -7.91 10.73
CA ARG A 120 8.08 -7.28 9.49
C ARG A 120 8.59 -8.01 8.25
N LEU A 121 9.89 -8.32 8.24
CA LEU A 121 10.53 -9.05 7.14
C LEU A 121 9.98 -10.48 7.02
N ASP A 122 9.81 -11.17 8.15
CA ASP A 122 9.24 -12.52 8.19
C ASP A 122 7.78 -12.54 7.73
N TYR A 123 6.98 -11.54 8.16
CA TYR A 123 5.62 -11.34 7.65
C TYR A 123 5.63 -11.13 6.13
N PHE A 124 6.49 -10.24 5.62
CA PHE A 124 6.58 -9.96 4.20
C PHE A 124 6.90 -11.22 3.40
N ILE A 125 7.88 -12.01 3.86
CA ILE A 125 8.29 -13.27 3.23
C ILE A 125 7.12 -14.26 3.22
N ALA A 126 6.45 -14.42 4.36
CA ALA A 126 5.33 -15.34 4.48
C ALA A 126 4.19 -14.97 3.52
N VAL A 127 3.87 -13.69 3.36
CA VAL A 127 2.75 -13.25 2.49
C VAL A 127 3.11 -13.28 1.01
N ASN A 128 4.33 -12.91 0.63
CA ASN A 128 4.70 -12.67 -0.77
C ASN A 128 5.46 -13.81 -1.45
N PHE A 129 6.03 -14.74 -0.69
CA PHE A 129 6.82 -15.85 -1.24
C PHE A 129 6.29 -17.25 -0.89
N THR A 130 5.18 -17.33 -0.17
CA THR A 130 4.42 -18.58 -0.02
C THR A 130 3.27 -18.59 -1.03
N GLY A 131 3.07 -19.70 -1.77
CA GLY A 131 2.05 -19.79 -2.82
C GLY A 131 2.56 -19.45 -4.23
N MET A 132 1.99 -18.43 -4.89
CA MET A 132 2.51 -17.88 -6.16
C MET A 132 3.44 -16.70 -5.86
N PRO A 133 4.75 -16.94 -5.75
CA PRO A 133 5.69 -15.94 -5.28
C PRO A 133 5.85 -14.78 -6.27
N GLN A 134 6.22 -13.62 -5.75
CA GLN A 134 6.86 -12.58 -6.57
C GLN A 134 8.16 -13.14 -7.20
N SER A 135 8.76 -12.42 -8.16
CA SER A 135 9.87 -12.95 -8.96
C SER A 135 11.00 -13.59 -8.12
N GLU A 136 11.60 -14.68 -8.62
CA GLU A 136 12.67 -15.39 -7.90
C GLU A 136 13.90 -14.49 -7.63
N GLU A 137 14.18 -13.54 -8.52
CA GLU A 137 15.23 -12.54 -8.29
C GLU A 137 14.94 -11.67 -7.05
N HIS A 138 13.72 -11.17 -6.92
CA HIS A 138 13.33 -10.37 -5.77
C HIS A 138 13.35 -11.22 -4.49
N LYS A 139 12.88 -12.47 -4.57
CA LYS A 139 12.94 -13.42 -3.46
C LYS A 139 14.37 -13.66 -2.95
N HIS A 140 15.34 -13.88 -3.84
CA HIS A 140 16.75 -14.03 -3.45
C HIS A 140 17.29 -12.78 -2.75
N ARG A 141 16.99 -11.59 -3.26
CA ARG A 141 17.40 -10.32 -2.62
C ARG A 141 16.84 -10.19 -1.21
N VAL A 142 15.56 -10.50 -1.01
CA VAL A 142 14.90 -10.39 0.31
C VAL A 142 15.44 -11.43 1.30
N LEU A 143 15.69 -12.66 0.85
CA LEU A 143 16.30 -13.70 1.70
C LEU A 143 17.73 -13.35 2.12
N ALA A 144 18.50 -12.67 1.27
CA ALA A 144 19.83 -12.17 1.63
C ALA A 144 19.77 -11.10 2.73
N LEU A 145 18.78 -10.21 2.72
CA LEU A 145 18.56 -9.23 3.79
C LEU A 145 18.31 -9.92 5.14
N LYS A 146 17.52 -11.01 5.16
CA LYS A 146 17.26 -11.79 6.37
C LYS A 146 18.52 -12.37 7.00
N GLY A 147 19.47 -12.83 6.18
CA GLY A 147 20.74 -13.36 6.68
C GLY A 147 21.66 -12.33 7.35
N ASN A 148 21.46 -11.03 7.09
CA ASN A 148 22.30 -9.95 7.61
C ASN A 148 21.77 -9.34 8.92
N ILE A 149 20.57 -9.73 9.37
CA ILE A 149 19.89 -9.17 10.55
C ILE A 149 20.14 -10.04 11.81
N GLN A 150 20.79 -11.20 11.66
CA GLN A 150 21.14 -12.13 12.76
C GLN A 150 22.43 -11.76 13.51
#